data_AF-A0A7C6GWW5-F1
#
_entry.id   AF-A0A7C6GWW5-F1
#
_cell.length_a   1.000
_cell.length_b   1.000
_cell.length_c   1.000
_cell.angle_alpha   90.00
_cell.angle_beta   90.00
_cell.angle_gamma   90.00
#
_symmetry.space_group_name_H-M   'P 1'
#
loop_
_entity.id
_entity.type
_entity.pdbx_description
1 polymer ?
#
loop_
_entity_poly.entity_id
_entity_poly.type
_entity_poly.pdbx_seq_one_letter_code
_entity_poly.pdbx_strand_id
1 'polypeptide(L)'
;MQIVECFGKNVFVGKQMVGYIDREGIFINRKKFADITPEGVISRDNIEVGYVDEDGYIIVRDIEVGYIDTDNNFVFYPGNDF
;
A
#
# COMPACT_ATOMS: atom_id res chain seq x y z
N MET A 1 -1.22 -1.02 14.31
CA MET A 1 -0.31 -0.19 13.51
C MET A 1 -1.05 1.06 13.03
N GLN A 2 -0.36 2.19 12.76
CA GLN A 2 -1.03 3.41 12.26
C GLN A 2 -0.55 3.76 10.84
N ILE A 3 -1.46 3.84 9.87
CA ILE A 3 -1.11 4.10 8.46
C ILE A 3 -0.46 5.46 8.26
N VAL A 4 -0.74 6.42 9.14
CA VAL A 4 -0.07 7.74 9.12
C VAL A 4 1.45 7.64 9.27
N GLU A 5 1.97 6.57 9.87
CA GLU A 5 3.41 6.29 10.01
C GLU A 5 4.05 5.82 8.68
N CYS A 6 3.21 5.41 7.72
CA CYS A 6 3.61 5.01 6.37
C CYS A 6 3.70 6.20 5.40
N PHE A 7 3.15 7.37 5.76
CA PHE A 7 3.26 8.56 4.92
C PHE A 7 4.71 9.06 4.85
N GLY A 8 5.19 9.28 3.63
CA GLY A 8 6.59 9.57 3.32
C GLY A 8 7.48 8.33 3.19
N LYS A 9 6.90 7.12 3.25
CA LYS A 9 7.62 5.85 3.13
C LYS A 9 7.55 5.28 1.71
N ASN A 10 8.29 4.20 1.49
CA ASN A 10 8.48 3.64 0.16
C ASN A 10 7.48 2.53 -0.13
N VAL A 11 7.30 2.27 -1.43
CA VAL A 11 6.56 1.10 -1.93
C VAL A 11 7.54 0.20 -2.65
N PHE A 12 7.54 -1.08 -2.29
CA PHE A 12 8.36 -2.12 -2.87
C PHE A 12 7.52 -3.19 -3.53
N VAL A 13 8.07 -3.81 -4.59
CA VAL A 13 7.66 -5.13 -5.07
C VAL A 13 8.84 -6.06 -4.86
N GLY A 14 8.68 -7.04 -3.96
CA GLY A 14 9.80 -7.82 -3.44
C GLY A 14 10.86 -6.90 -2.82
N LYS A 15 12.04 -6.80 -3.46
CA LYS A 15 13.16 -5.96 -3.01
C LYS A 15 13.32 -4.66 -3.79
N GLN A 16 12.51 -4.45 -4.83
CA GLN A 16 12.65 -3.29 -5.72
C GLN A 16 11.74 -2.17 -5.27
N MET A 17 12.31 -1.00 -5.00
CA MET A 17 11.53 0.22 -4.76
C MET A 17 10.89 0.67 -6.08
N VAL A 18 9.57 0.82 -6.08
CA VAL A 18 8.76 1.19 -7.26
C VAL A 18 8.02 2.51 -7.07
N GLY A 19 7.97 3.00 -5.83
CA GLY A 19 7.10 4.11 -5.48
C GLY A 19 7.25 4.58 -4.04
N TYR A 20 6.30 5.40 -3.63
CA TYR A 20 6.21 5.97 -2.29
C TYR A 20 4.74 6.19 -1.91
N ILE A 21 4.50 6.43 -0.63
CA ILE A 21 3.19 6.78 -0.08
C ILE A 21 3.29 8.18 0.50
N ASP A 22 2.29 9.01 0.27
CA ASP A 22 2.12 10.27 0.97
C ASP A 22 0.65 10.46 1.40
N ARG A 23 0.32 11.67 1.87
CA ARG A 23 -1.03 11.99 2.37
C ARG A 23 -2.11 11.97 1.29
N GLU A 24 -1.72 12.07 0.02
CA GLU A 24 -2.63 12.03 -1.12
C GLU A 24 -2.81 10.61 -1.65
N GLY A 25 -1.95 9.64 -1.30
CA GLY A 25 -2.13 8.25 -1.67
C GLY A 25 -0.84 7.46 -1.90
N ILE A 26 -0.98 6.39 -2.67
CA ILE A 26 0.10 5.50 -3.09
C ILE A 26 0.52 5.89 -4.51
N PHE A 27 1.81 6.13 -4.71
CA PHE A 27 2.38 6.59 -5.98
C PHE A 27 3.37 5.59 -6.53
N ILE A 28 3.19 5.20 -7.80
CA ILE A 28 4.11 4.31 -8.53
C ILE A 28 4.61 5.08 -9.75
N ASN A 29 5.94 5.11 -9.96
CA ASN A 29 6.55 5.87 -11.05
C ASN A 29 6.02 7.33 -11.17
N ARG A 30 5.88 8.00 -10.02
CA ARG A 30 5.38 9.39 -9.88
C ARG A 30 3.94 9.62 -10.36
N LYS A 31 3.14 8.56 -10.52
CA LYS A 31 1.70 8.65 -10.78
C LYS A 31 0.95 8.07 -9.60
N LYS A 32 -0.12 8.75 -9.19
CA LYS A 32 -1.03 8.23 -8.17
C LYS A 32 -1.67 6.94 -8.71
N PHE A 33 -1.49 5.88 -7.95
CA PHE A 33 -2.00 4.54 -8.26
C PHE A 33 -3.31 4.27 -7.52
N ALA A 34 -3.35 4.61 -6.23
CA ALA A 34 -4.51 4.44 -5.37
C ALA A 34 -4.54 5.51 -4.26
N ASP A 35 -5.73 5.77 -3.73
CA ASP A 35 -5.96 6.47 -2.47
C ASP A 35 -5.75 5.52 -1.30
N ILE A 36 -5.29 6.04 -0.16
CA ILE A 36 -5.25 5.30 1.10
C ILE A 36 -5.66 6.21 2.28
N THR A 37 -6.54 5.72 3.15
CA THR A 37 -6.97 6.47 4.35
C THR A 37 -6.09 6.14 5.57
N PRO A 38 -6.10 6.97 6.63
CA PRO A 38 -5.44 6.66 7.90
C PRO A 38 -5.90 5.34 8.56
N GLU A 39 -7.09 4.87 8.23
CA GLU A 39 -7.66 3.59 8.67
C GLU A 39 -7.22 2.41 7.79
N GLY A 40 -6.46 2.67 6.72
CA GLY A 40 -5.90 1.64 5.85
C GLY A 40 -6.78 1.24 4.68
N VAL A 41 -7.91 1.91 4.45
CA VAL A 41 -8.77 1.64 3.29
C VAL A 41 -8.07 2.10 2.02
N ILE A 42 -7.94 1.19 1.03
CA ILE A 42 -7.32 1.46 -0.27
C ILE A 42 -8.42 1.57 -1.33
N SER A 43 -8.43 2.70 -2.05
CA SER A 43 -9.42 2.96 -3.09
C SER A 43 -8.78 3.30 -4.43
N ARG A 44 -9.43 2.94 -5.52
CA ARG A 44 -9.08 3.36 -6.88
C ARG A 44 -10.32 3.88 -7.58
N ASP A 45 -10.23 5.08 -8.14
CA ASP A 45 -11.37 5.76 -8.79
C ASP A 45 -12.62 5.86 -7.88
N ASN A 46 -12.41 6.13 -6.58
CA ASN A 46 -13.43 6.18 -5.52
C ASN A 46 -14.14 4.84 -5.23
N ILE A 47 -13.56 3.72 -5.66
CA ILE A 47 -14.05 2.37 -5.33
C ILE A 47 -13.04 1.74 -4.38
N GLU A 48 -13.51 1.24 -3.25
CA GLU A 48 -12.70 0.44 -2.32
C GLU A 48 -12.28 -0.86 -3.02
N VAL A 49 -10.97 -1.10 -3.05
CA VAL A 49 -10.39 -2.29 -3.70
C VAL A 49 -9.65 -3.19 -2.70
N GLY A 50 -9.32 -2.65 -1.53
CA GLY A 50 -8.56 -3.35 -0.53
C GLY A 50 -8.42 -2.55 0.75
N TYR A 51 -7.73 -3.13 1.71
CA TYR A 51 -7.44 -2.51 2.99
C TYR A 51 -6.13 -3.04 3.55
N VAL A 52 -5.63 -2.37 4.57
CA VAL A 52 -4.56 -2.89 5.42
C VAL A 52 -5.18 -3.36 6.73
N ASP A 53 -4.92 -4.60 7.13
CA ASP A 53 -5.48 -5.14 8.36
C ASP A 53 -4.69 -4.70 9.61
N GLU A 54 -5.13 -5.19 10.77
CA GLU A 54 -4.53 -4.81 12.06
C GLU A 54 -3.10 -5.31 12.25
N ASP A 55 -2.74 -6.41 11.59
CA ASP A 55 -1.42 -7.04 11.62
C ASP A 55 -0.46 -6.46 10.57
N GLY A 56 -0.98 -5.62 9.67
CA GLY A 56 -0.20 -4.95 8.63
C GLY A 56 -0.11 -5.71 7.32
N TYR A 57 -0.99 -6.68 7.10
CA TYR A 57 -1.16 -7.30 5.79
C TYR A 57 -2.01 -6.41 4.89
N ILE A 58 -1.62 -6.33 3.63
CA ILE A 58 -2.32 -5.60 2.59
C ILE A 58 -3.23 -6.60 1.88
N ILE A 59 -4.55 -6.39 1.98
CA ILE A 59 -5.57 -7.25 1.40
C ILE A 59 -6.21 -6.53 0.23
N VAL A 60 -6.26 -7.17 -0.94
CA VAL A 60 -6.95 -6.66 -2.13
C VAL A 60 -7.86 -7.77 -2.66
N ARG A 61 -9.16 -7.49 -2.77
CA ARG A 61 -10.19 -8.48 -3.18
C ARG A 61 -10.04 -9.82 -2.44
N ASP A 62 -9.95 -9.79 -1.12
CA ASP A 62 -9.81 -10.95 -0.22
C ASP A 62 -8.53 -11.78 -0.39
N ILE A 63 -7.53 -11.25 -1.10
CA ILE A 63 -6.22 -11.87 -1.26
C ILE A 63 -5.19 -11.04 -0.52
N GLU A 64 -4.32 -11.70 0.24
CA GLU A 64 -3.13 -11.07 0.81
C GLU A 64 -2.10 -10.83 -0.30
N VAL A 65 -1.74 -9.56 -0.50
CA VAL A 65 -0.90 -9.14 -1.63
C VAL A 65 0.42 -8.54 -1.20
N GLY A 66 0.59 -8.32 0.09
CA GLY A 66 1.77 -7.70 0.65
C GLY A 66 1.61 -7.46 2.14
N TYR A 67 2.59 -6.75 2.70
CA TYR A 67 2.64 -6.41 4.11
C TYR A 67 3.35 -5.07 4.31
N ILE A 68 3.25 -4.53 5.52
CA ILE A 68 4.02 -3.38 5.97
C ILE A 68 5.24 -3.88 6.75
N ASP A 69 6.43 -3.47 6.31
CA ASP A 69 7.68 -3.85 6.98
C ASP A 69 7.95 -3.01 8.24
N THR A 70 9.02 -3.36 8.96
CA THR A 70 9.39 -2.68 10.22
C THR A 70 9.78 -1.21 10.06
N ASP A 71 10.06 -0.76 8.83
CA ASP A 71 10.37 0.63 8.50
C ASP A 71 9.14 1.42 8.04
N ASN A 72 7.96 0.79 8.09
CA ASN A 72 6.66 1.27 7.63
C ASN A 72 6.56 1.42 6.11
N ASN A 73 7.35 0.66 5.34
CA ASN A 73 7.21 0.60 3.89
C ASN A 73 6.13 -0.41 3.50
N PHE A 74 5.45 -0.16 2.39
CA PHE A 74 4.57 -1.17 1.79
C PHE A 74 5.42 -2.11 0.94
N VAL A 75 5.27 -3.41 1.15
CA VAL A 75 6.00 -4.45 0.41
C VAL A 75 4.99 -5.41 -0.21
N PHE A 76 4.83 -5.32 -1.52
CA PHE A 76 3.99 -6.23 -2.31
C PHE A 76 4.77 -7.46 -2.74
N TYR A 77 4.10 -8.62 -2.77
CA TYR A 77 4.70 -9.85 -3.24
C TYR A 77 4.98 -9.81 -4.76
N PRO A 78 6.15 -10.29 -5.22
CA PRO A 78 6.43 -10.39 -6.64
C PRO A 78 5.54 -11.46 -7.30
N GLY A 79 5.09 -11.20 -8.54
CA GLY A 79 4.32 -12.18 -9.33
C GLY A 79 2.80 -12.07 -9.18
N ASN A 80 2.29 -11.12 -8.40
CA ASN A 80 0.90 -10.71 -8.48
C ASN A 80 0.75 -9.62 -9.56
N ASP A 81 0.29 -10.00 -10.75
CA ASP A 81 -0.11 -9.05 -11.78
C ASP A 81 -1.52 -8.51 -11.42
N PHE A 82 -1.60 -7.26 -10.94
CA PHE A 82 -2.86 -6.55 -10.65
C PHE A 82 -3.31 -5.65 -11.80
#